data_AF-A0A4W4G4H6-F1
#
_entry.id   AF-A0A4W4G4H6-F1
#
_cell.length_a   1.000
_cell.length_b   1.000
_cell.length_c   1.000
_cell.angle_alpha   90.00
_cell.angle_beta   90.00
_cell.angle_gamma   90.00
#
_symmetry.space_group_name_H-M   'P 1'
#
loop_
_entity.id
_entity.type
_entity.pdbx_description
1 polymer ?
#
loop_
_entity_poly.entity_id
_entity_poly.type
_entity_poly.pdbx_seq_one_letter_code
_entity_poly.pdbx_strand_id
1 'polypeptide(L)'
;TKIKRLFALLLIVLEWSRPGLPSPLRPICDLRVLDHFIKEARDAEAAVRVCKEECAIAVSLLVPLTRVDFGVWEKKNMEEQALEVQTGLWLLSKAISSLRASVSNSALASHIDISVQNIASIGQVLRSLSIQDYVPIAGGLDIQETWRVSSASELFQVHINFLRGKVRLLLANAPVCQQGIS
;
A
#
# COMPACT_ATOMS: atom_id res chain seq x y z
N THR A 1 -41.43 1.77 43.64
CA THR A 1 -41.41 0.81 42.50
C THR A 1 -41.37 1.46 41.12
N LYS A 2 -42.00 2.63 40.89
CA LYS A 2 -41.98 3.33 39.58
C LYS A 2 -40.59 3.80 39.09
N ILE A 3 -39.75 4.34 39.99
CA ILE A 3 -38.40 4.86 39.65
C ILE A 3 -37.47 3.77 39.13
N LYS A 4 -37.52 2.56 39.71
CA LYS A 4 -36.68 1.42 39.28
C LYS A 4 -37.02 0.95 37.85
N ARG A 5 -38.30 1.03 37.46
CA ARG A 5 -38.74 0.67 36.11
C ARG A 5 -38.34 1.70 35.07
N LEU A 6 -38.41 2.99 35.41
CA LEU A 6 -37.98 4.06 34.54
C LEU A 6 -36.46 4.01 34.27
N PHE A 7 -35.68 3.69 35.31
CA PHE A 7 -34.23 3.55 35.20
C PHE A 7 -33.83 2.35 34.32
N ALA A 8 -34.52 1.21 34.48
CA ALA A 8 -34.31 0.04 33.64
C ALA A 8 -34.63 0.33 32.15
N LEU A 9 -35.73 1.04 31.87
CA LEU A 9 -36.10 1.46 30.52
C LEU A 9 -35.07 2.41 29.91
N LEU A 10 -34.55 3.35 30.69
CA LEU A 10 -33.47 4.26 30.26
C LEU A 10 -32.20 3.50 29.89
N LEU A 11 -31.79 2.52 30.69
CA LEU A 11 -30.61 1.70 30.42
C LEU A 11 -30.76 0.88 29.13
N ILE A 12 -31.93 0.29 28.90
CA ILE A 12 -32.21 -0.47 27.67
C ILE A 12 -32.17 0.44 26.45
N VAL A 13 -32.74 1.65 26.53
CA VAL A 13 -32.70 2.62 25.43
C VAL A 13 -31.27 3.10 25.15
N LEU A 14 -30.45 3.31 26.19
CA LEU A 14 -29.04 3.70 26.07
C LEU A 14 -28.16 2.60 25.46
N GLU A 15 -28.45 1.32 25.71
CA GLU A 15 -27.80 0.20 25.03
C GLU A 15 -28.22 0.10 23.57
N TRP A 16 -29.50 0.34 23.29
CA TRP A 16 -30.06 0.25 21.93
C TRP A 16 -29.68 1.45 21.05
N SER A 17 -29.41 2.60 21.65
CA SER A 17 -29.04 3.83 20.95
C SER A 17 -27.55 4.01 20.76
N ARG A 18 -26.70 3.01 21.04
CA ARG A 18 -25.29 3.09 20.64
C ARG A 18 -25.25 3.02 19.11
N PRO A 19 -25.02 4.15 18.40
CA PRO A 19 -24.70 4.05 16.99
C PRO A 19 -23.42 3.22 16.98
N GLY A 20 -23.37 2.13 16.24
CA GLY A 20 -22.13 1.41 16.05
C GLY A 20 -21.15 2.38 15.42
N LEU A 21 -20.33 3.05 16.23
CA LEU A 21 -19.27 3.91 15.72
C LEU A 21 -18.48 3.01 14.78
N PRO A 22 -18.32 3.38 13.50
CA PRO A 22 -17.48 2.61 12.61
C PRO A 22 -16.14 2.50 13.32
N SER A 23 -15.72 1.25 13.61
CA SER A 23 -14.42 1.03 14.24
C SER A 23 -13.39 1.82 13.43
N PRO A 24 -12.52 2.63 14.07
CA PRO A 24 -11.56 3.47 13.36
C PRO A 24 -10.64 2.67 12.43
N LEU A 25 -10.62 1.34 12.56
CA LEU A 25 -9.86 0.39 11.74
C LEU A 25 -10.63 -0.11 10.50
N ARG A 26 -11.96 0.06 10.41
CA ARG A 26 -12.74 -0.33 9.23
C ARG A 26 -12.27 0.35 7.92
N PRO A 27 -11.92 1.66 7.91
CA PRO A 27 -11.35 2.29 6.72
C PRO A 27 -9.99 1.71 6.32
N ILE A 28 -9.18 1.27 7.28
CA ILE A 28 -7.84 0.70 7.07
C ILE A 28 -7.94 -0.69 6.43
N CYS A 29 -8.96 -1.45 6.81
CA CYS A 29 -9.24 -2.79 6.28
C CYS A 29 -10.06 -2.78 4.99
N ASP A 30 -10.42 -1.60 4.48
CA ASP A 30 -11.14 -1.46 3.22
C ASP A 30 -10.17 -1.48 2.03
N LEU A 31 -10.04 -2.65 1.40
CA LEU A 31 -9.18 -2.84 0.24
C LEU A 31 -9.59 -2.00 -0.98
N ARG A 32 -10.75 -1.33 -0.97
CA ARG A 32 -11.15 -0.40 -2.03
C ARG A 32 -10.21 0.81 -2.13
N VAL A 33 -9.59 1.21 -1.02
CA VAL A 33 -8.56 2.27 -1.04
C VAL A 33 -7.34 1.80 -1.84
N LEU A 34 -6.90 0.55 -1.63
CA LEU A 34 -5.83 -0.04 -2.43
C LEU A 34 -6.23 -0.19 -3.90
N ASP A 35 -7.48 -0.58 -4.19
CA ASP A 35 -7.98 -0.65 -5.57
C ASP A 35 -7.94 0.72 -6.28
N HIS A 36 -8.21 1.80 -5.54
CA HIS A 36 -8.04 3.16 -6.05
C HIS A 36 -6.58 3.47 -6.39
N PHE A 37 -5.64 3.18 -5.48
CA PHE A 37 -4.21 3.38 -5.75
C PHE A 37 -3.70 2.52 -6.92
N ILE A 38 -4.19 1.29 -7.07
CA ILE A 38 -3.88 0.43 -8.23
C ILE A 38 -4.42 1.05 -9.52
N LYS A 39 -5.61 1.67 -9.48
CA LYS A 39 -6.16 2.38 -10.64
C LYS A 39 -5.28 3.57 -11.01
N GLU A 40 -4.90 4.42 -10.06
CA GLU A 40 -4.04 5.57 -10.32
C GLU A 40 -2.67 5.15 -10.86
N ALA A 41 -2.11 4.04 -10.37
CA ALA A 41 -0.88 3.46 -10.90
C ALA A 41 -1.03 2.98 -12.36
N ARG A 42 -2.19 2.45 -12.76
CA ARG A 42 -2.48 2.09 -14.16
C ARG A 42 -2.63 3.33 -15.04
N ASP A 43 -3.28 4.38 -14.53
CA ASP A 43 -3.45 5.63 -15.26
C ASP A 43 -2.08 6.29 -15.52
N ALA A 44 -1.19 6.27 -14.53
CA ALA A 44 0.21 6.69 -14.68
C ALA A 44 0.98 5.84 -15.71
N GLU A 45 0.80 4.53 -15.69
CA GLU A 45 1.42 3.61 -16.65
C GLU A 45 0.96 3.87 -18.10
N ALA A 46 -0.33 4.15 -18.29
CA ALA A 46 -0.88 4.54 -19.57
C ALA A 46 -0.28 5.87 -20.06
N ALA A 47 -0.13 6.86 -19.18
CA ALA A 47 0.48 8.15 -19.51
C ALA A 47 1.96 7.99 -19.93
N VAL A 48 2.72 7.15 -19.22
CA VAL A 48 4.12 6.85 -19.54
C VAL A 48 4.28 6.21 -20.92
N ARG A 49 3.37 5.33 -21.35
CA ARG A 49 3.44 4.70 -22.68
C ARG A 49 3.34 5.72 -23.82
N VAL A 50 2.67 6.85 -23.61
CA VAL A 50 2.49 7.90 -24.62
C VAL A 50 3.74 8.81 -24.74
N CYS A 51 4.52 8.91 -23.67
CA CYS A 51 5.64 9.83 -23.52
C CYS A 51 6.92 9.44 -24.32
N LYS A 52 7.03 8.19 -24.80
CA LYS A 52 8.17 7.70 -25.61
C LYS A 52 9.54 8.03 -24.98
N GLU A 53 10.42 8.73 -25.70
CA GLU A 53 11.79 9.03 -25.29
C GLU A 53 11.89 10.05 -24.14
N GLU A 54 10.86 10.91 -23.96
CA GLU A 54 10.81 11.87 -22.84
C GLU A 54 10.65 11.18 -21.46
N CYS A 55 10.37 9.88 -21.47
CA CYS A 55 10.24 9.02 -20.29
C CYS A 55 11.33 7.94 -20.21
N ALA A 56 12.41 8.12 -20.95
CA ALA A 56 13.52 7.20 -20.90
C ALA A 56 14.17 7.22 -19.51
N ILE A 57 14.45 6.03 -18.99
CA ILE A 57 15.25 5.85 -17.79
C ILE A 57 16.71 5.77 -18.24
N ALA A 58 17.48 6.82 -17.97
CA ALA A 58 18.89 6.89 -18.40
C ALA A 58 19.78 5.87 -17.67
N VAL A 59 19.49 5.58 -16.40
CA VAL A 59 20.21 4.63 -15.57
C VAL A 59 19.23 3.64 -14.99
N SER A 60 19.49 2.35 -15.20
CA SER A 60 18.61 1.28 -14.73
C SER A 60 18.34 1.38 -13.21
N LEU A 61 17.06 1.36 -12.84
CA LEU A 61 16.59 1.59 -11.48
C LEU A 61 16.38 0.27 -10.74
N LEU A 62 16.78 0.22 -9.47
CA LEU A 62 16.54 -0.91 -8.59
C LEU A 62 15.08 -0.89 -8.12
N VAL A 63 14.41 -2.02 -8.23
CA VAL A 63 13.00 -2.20 -7.88
C VAL A 63 12.79 -3.53 -7.14
N PRO A 64 11.70 -3.69 -6.36
CA PRO A 64 11.44 -4.95 -5.67
C PRO A 64 10.98 -6.06 -6.62
N LEU A 65 11.22 -7.30 -6.22
CA LEU A 65 10.54 -8.44 -6.83
C LEU A 65 9.05 -8.43 -6.48
N THR A 66 8.21 -8.53 -7.51
CA THR A 66 6.75 -8.52 -7.37
C THR A 66 6.12 -9.90 -7.34
N ARG A 67 6.89 -10.94 -7.69
CA ARG A 67 6.41 -12.31 -7.70
C ARG A 67 6.11 -12.75 -6.27
N VAL A 68 4.99 -13.41 -6.09
CA VAL A 68 4.61 -14.05 -4.83
C VAL A 68 4.65 -15.55 -5.04
N ASP A 69 5.53 -16.23 -4.33
CA ASP A 69 5.42 -17.67 -4.10
C ASP A 69 4.55 -17.86 -2.86
N PHE A 70 3.32 -18.35 -3.04
CA PHE A 70 2.38 -18.52 -1.93
C PHE A 70 2.90 -19.52 -0.87
N GLY A 71 3.60 -20.58 -1.28
CA GLY A 71 4.13 -21.59 -0.36
C GLY A 71 5.26 -21.06 0.52
N VAL A 72 5.99 -20.04 0.06
CA VAL A 72 6.98 -19.31 0.87
C VAL A 72 6.30 -18.20 1.67
N TRP A 73 5.40 -17.44 1.04
CA TRP A 73 4.72 -16.29 1.63
C TRP A 73 3.90 -16.67 2.86
N GLU A 74 3.11 -17.74 2.79
CA GLU A 74 2.26 -18.20 3.89
C GLU A 74 3.05 -18.70 5.11
N LYS A 75 4.31 -19.10 4.91
CA LYS A 75 5.20 -19.54 6.00
C LYS A 75 5.88 -18.38 6.73
N LYS A 76 5.90 -17.19 6.12
CA LYS A 76 6.47 -15.99 6.73
C LYS A 76 5.53 -15.46 7.81
N ASN A 77 6.12 -14.99 8.90
CA ASN A 77 5.37 -14.26 9.91
C ASN A 77 5.00 -12.85 9.41
N MET A 78 4.15 -12.15 10.15
CA MET A 78 3.67 -10.82 9.77
C MET A 78 4.80 -9.79 9.66
N GLU A 79 5.80 -9.86 10.53
CA GLU A 79 6.93 -8.93 10.54
C GLU A 79 7.80 -9.12 9.30
N GLU A 80 8.04 -10.37 8.89
CA GLU A 80 8.77 -10.70 7.65
C GLU A 80 8.02 -10.21 6.40
N GLN A 81 6.71 -10.47 6.31
CA GLN A 81 5.89 -9.97 5.20
C GLN A 81 5.86 -8.44 5.17
N ALA A 82 5.73 -7.81 6.34
CA ALA A 82 5.77 -6.36 6.47
C ALA A 82 7.12 -5.76 6.07
N LEU A 83 8.22 -6.41 6.45
CA LEU A 83 9.58 -5.99 6.09
C LEU A 83 9.77 -5.99 4.57
N GLU A 84 9.36 -7.07 3.89
CA GLU A 84 9.40 -7.14 2.43
C GLU A 84 8.55 -6.06 1.76
N VAL A 85 7.33 -5.85 2.27
CA VAL A 85 6.42 -4.84 1.72
C VAL A 85 7.00 -3.44 1.90
N GLN A 86 7.47 -3.09 3.10
CA GLN A 86 8.04 -1.77 3.37
C GLN A 86 9.31 -1.52 2.56
N THR A 87 10.19 -2.51 2.45
CA THR A 87 11.39 -2.44 1.61
C THR A 87 11.03 -2.19 0.15
N GLY A 88 10.04 -2.92 -0.37
CA GLY A 88 9.61 -2.74 -1.75
C GLY A 88 8.90 -1.41 -2.01
N LEU A 89 8.07 -0.92 -1.08
CA LEU A 89 7.48 0.41 -1.16
C LEU A 89 8.56 1.50 -1.16
N TRP A 90 9.58 1.37 -0.32
CA TRP A 90 10.71 2.31 -0.29
C TRP A 90 11.48 2.32 -1.62
N LEU A 91 11.80 1.14 -2.17
CA LEU A 91 12.48 1.00 -3.47
C LEU A 91 11.65 1.62 -4.60
N LEU A 92 10.34 1.35 -4.65
CA LEU A 92 9.44 1.91 -5.64
C LEU A 92 9.35 3.43 -5.52
N SER A 93 9.22 3.96 -4.30
CA SER A 93 9.19 5.41 -4.06
C SER A 93 10.48 6.08 -4.57
N LYS A 94 11.65 5.49 -4.29
CA LYS A 94 12.94 5.95 -4.80
C LYS A 94 13.02 5.90 -6.33
N ALA A 95 12.64 4.78 -6.94
CA ALA A 95 12.70 4.61 -8.39
C ALA A 95 11.74 5.57 -9.13
N ILE A 96 10.50 5.69 -8.66
CA ILE A 96 9.49 6.59 -9.24
C ILE A 96 9.91 8.06 -9.06
N SER A 97 10.46 8.42 -7.91
CA SER A 97 11.02 9.77 -7.67
C SER A 97 12.24 10.07 -8.55
N SER A 98 13.03 9.04 -8.89
CA SER A 98 14.15 9.20 -9.84
C SER A 98 13.65 9.49 -11.25
N LEU A 99 12.61 8.77 -11.70
CA LEU A 99 11.95 9.04 -12.99
C LEU A 99 11.35 10.46 -13.02
N ARG A 100 10.80 10.94 -11.90
CA ARG A 100 10.25 12.30 -11.80
C ARG A 100 11.24 13.39 -12.23
N ALA A 101 12.53 13.18 -11.96
CA ALA A 101 13.58 14.16 -12.26
C ALA A 101 13.87 14.30 -13.76
N SER A 102 13.53 13.30 -14.57
CA SER A 102 13.71 13.34 -16.03
C SER A 102 12.45 13.74 -16.80
N VAL A 103 11.30 13.89 -16.13
CA VAL A 103 10.01 14.22 -16.76
C VAL A 103 9.74 15.72 -16.73
N SER A 104 9.60 16.32 -17.92
CA SER A 104 9.21 17.73 -18.11
C SER A 104 7.71 17.93 -18.33
N ASN A 105 6.99 16.91 -18.83
CA ASN A 105 5.56 16.96 -19.07
C ASN A 105 4.78 17.08 -17.74
N SER A 106 4.01 18.16 -17.57
CA SER A 106 3.31 18.46 -16.31
C SER A 106 2.19 17.47 -15.97
N ALA A 107 1.46 16.96 -16.97
CA ALA A 107 0.40 15.97 -16.75
C ALA A 107 1.00 14.65 -16.25
N LEU A 108 2.10 14.21 -16.88
CA LEU A 108 2.80 13.01 -16.44
C LEU A 108 3.47 13.21 -15.07
N ALA A 109 4.10 14.36 -14.85
CA ALA A 109 4.67 14.72 -13.56
C ALA A 109 3.63 14.58 -12.44
N SER A 110 2.39 15.04 -12.67
CA SER A 110 1.30 14.87 -11.70
C SER A 110 1.00 13.40 -11.40
N HIS A 111 0.96 12.52 -12.41
CA HIS A 111 0.76 11.08 -12.20
C HIS A 111 1.87 10.44 -11.37
N ILE A 112 3.12 10.85 -11.61
CA ILE A 112 4.29 10.39 -10.85
C ILE A 112 4.22 10.89 -9.41
N ASP A 113 3.89 12.16 -9.19
CA ASP A 113 3.79 12.76 -7.85
C ASP A 113 2.67 12.09 -7.03
N ILE A 114 1.52 11.81 -7.66
CA ILE A 114 0.42 11.02 -7.05
C ILE A 114 0.90 9.61 -6.67
N SER A 115 1.66 8.95 -7.53
CA SER A 115 2.17 7.59 -7.25
C SER A 115 3.08 7.56 -6.01
N VAL A 116 3.96 8.56 -5.87
CA VAL A 116 4.82 8.69 -4.68
C VAL A 116 3.99 8.98 -3.42
N GLN A 117 2.98 9.86 -3.52
CA GLN A 117 2.07 10.16 -2.41
C GLN A 117 1.26 8.93 -1.98
N ASN A 118 0.77 8.13 -2.93
CA ASN A 118 0.03 6.91 -2.64
C ASN A 118 0.90 5.88 -1.92
N ILE A 119 2.17 5.73 -2.31
CA ILE A 119 3.12 4.88 -1.59
C ILE A 119 3.29 5.35 -0.15
N ALA A 120 3.43 6.66 0.07
CA ALA A 120 3.52 7.22 1.42
C ALA A 120 2.23 6.98 2.24
N SER A 121 1.06 7.09 1.61
CA SER A 121 -0.24 6.81 2.22
C SER A 121 -0.36 5.34 2.63
N ILE A 122 0.10 4.39 1.80
CA ILE A 122 0.17 2.98 2.17
C ILE A 122 1.08 2.78 3.39
N GLY A 123 2.23 3.48 3.45
CA GLY A 123 3.09 3.48 4.64
C GLY A 123 2.34 3.89 5.91
N GLN A 124 1.48 4.92 5.84
CA GLN A 124 0.63 5.31 6.99
C GLN A 124 -0.36 4.21 7.39
N VAL A 125 -0.94 3.52 6.42
CA VAL A 125 -1.86 2.40 6.65
C VAL A 125 -1.13 1.27 7.39
N LEU A 126 0.09 0.92 6.96
CA LEU A 126 0.90 -0.09 7.64
C LEU A 126 1.21 0.31 9.09
N ARG A 127 1.63 1.56 9.32
CA ARG A 127 1.83 2.08 10.68
C ARG A 127 0.59 1.96 11.56
N SER A 128 -0.59 2.24 10.98
CA SER A 128 -1.86 2.17 11.69
C SER A 128 -2.28 0.73 12.05
N LEU A 129 -1.68 -0.27 11.40
CA LEU A 129 -1.80 -1.69 11.72
C LEU A 129 -0.78 -2.16 12.79
N SER A 130 -0.12 -1.22 13.48
CA SER A 130 0.95 -1.49 14.46
C SER A 130 2.17 -2.18 13.86
N ILE A 131 2.38 -2.07 12.55
CA ILE A 131 3.60 -2.49 11.88
C ILE A 131 4.64 -1.39 12.08
N GLN A 132 5.81 -1.74 12.62
CA GLN A 132 6.89 -0.79 12.84
C GLN A 132 7.44 -0.25 11.51
N ASP A 133 7.76 1.04 11.48
CA ASP A 133 8.43 1.66 10.33
C ASP A 133 9.80 1.02 10.11
N TYR A 134 10.05 0.61 8.87
CA TYR A 134 11.33 0.14 8.41
C TYR A 134 11.79 0.98 7.22
N VAL A 135 12.94 1.63 7.39
CA VAL A 135 13.66 2.28 6.30
C VAL A 135 14.93 1.47 6.03
N PRO A 136 15.04 0.80 4.87
CA PRO A 136 16.22 0.03 4.55
C PRO A 136 17.48 0.90 4.55
N ILE A 137 18.55 0.44 5.21
CA ILE A 137 19.88 1.01 5.03
C ILE A 137 20.40 0.52 3.68
N ALA A 138 20.85 1.42 2.81
CA ALA A 138 21.20 1.11 1.41
C ALA A 138 22.23 -0.03 1.22
N GLY A 139 23.01 -0.37 2.25
CA GLY A 139 23.97 -1.49 2.24
C GLY A 139 23.44 -2.85 2.73
N GLY A 140 22.19 -2.91 3.22
CA GLY A 140 21.57 -4.13 3.79
C GLY A 140 20.43 -4.70 2.94
N LEU A 141 20.24 -4.22 1.71
CA LEU A 141 19.23 -4.75 0.80
C LEU A 141 19.68 -6.13 0.30
N ASP A 142 18.89 -7.17 0.56
CA ASP A 142 19.14 -8.48 -0.03
C ASP A 142 18.98 -8.39 -1.55
N ILE A 143 20.09 -8.62 -2.26
CA ILE A 143 20.15 -8.59 -3.72
C ILE A 143 19.19 -9.64 -4.31
N GLN A 144 18.87 -10.71 -3.58
CA GLN A 144 17.93 -11.73 -4.04
C GLN A 144 16.47 -11.25 -4.14
N GLU A 145 16.09 -10.18 -3.44
CA GLU A 145 14.71 -9.67 -3.44
C GLU A 145 14.50 -8.45 -4.35
N THR A 146 15.51 -8.09 -5.14
CA THR A 146 15.49 -6.90 -6.01
C THR A 146 15.87 -7.23 -7.44
N TRP A 147 15.40 -6.42 -8.38
CA TRP A 147 15.77 -6.50 -9.79
C TRP A 147 15.90 -5.08 -10.37
N ARG A 148 16.33 -4.97 -11.62
CA ARG A 148 16.59 -3.72 -12.33
C ARG A 148 15.68 -3.51 -13.53
N VAL A 149 15.10 -2.32 -13.65
CA VAL A 149 14.25 -1.94 -14.81
C VAL A 149 14.90 -0.82 -15.61
N SER A 150 14.66 -0.82 -16.91
CA SER A 150 15.30 0.13 -17.84
C SER A 150 14.28 0.97 -18.61
N SER A 151 12.98 0.74 -18.42
CA SER A 151 11.93 1.59 -18.98
C SER A 151 10.92 2.02 -17.94
N ALA A 152 10.33 3.20 -18.13
CA ALA A 152 9.29 3.71 -17.25
C ALA A 152 8.02 2.83 -17.29
N SER A 153 7.70 2.20 -18.42
CA SER A 153 6.58 1.26 -18.51
C SER A 153 6.83 0.03 -17.62
N GLU A 154 8.03 -0.55 -17.65
CA GLU A 154 8.42 -1.64 -16.75
C GLU A 154 8.32 -1.21 -15.28
N LEU A 155 8.82 -0.02 -14.93
CA LEU A 155 8.74 0.51 -13.56
C LEU A 155 7.30 0.56 -13.06
N PHE A 156 6.37 1.09 -13.86
CA PHE A 156 4.97 1.16 -13.47
C PHE A 156 4.26 -0.21 -13.48
N GLN A 157 4.65 -1.14 -14.36
CA GLN A 157 4.19 -2.53 -14.28
C GLN A 157 4.61 -3.19 -12.96
N VAL A 158 5.86 -2.99 -12.53
CA VAL A 158 6.34 -3.45 -11.23
C VAL A 158 5.53 -2.81 -10.11
N HIS A 159 5.31 -1.49 -10.15
CA HIS A 159 4.51 -0.80 -9.14
C HIS A 159 3.10 -1.42 -9.01
N ILE A 160 2.39 -1.59 -10.13
CA ILE A 160 1.05 -2.17 -10.18
C ILE A 160 1.05 -3.60 -9.63
N ASN A 161 2.01 -4.44 -10.05
CA ASN A 161 2.09 -5.84 -9.64
C ASN A 161 2.43 -5.97 -8.14
N PHE A 162 3.28 -5.07 -7.63
CA PHE A 162 3.60 -5.02 -6.20
C PHE A 162 2.37 -4.70 -5.35
N LEU A 163 1.57 -3.70 -5.77
CA LEU A 163 0.33 -3.33 -5.10
C LEU A 163 -0.71 -4.46 -5.12
N ARG A 164 -0.90 -5.10 -6.28
CA ARG A 164 -1.86 -6.22 -6.43
C ARG A 164 -1.44 -7.50 -5.71
N GLY A 165 -0.13 -7.72 -5.57
CA GLY A 165 0.46 -8.90 -4.96
C GLY A 165 0.73 -8.69 -3.47
N LYS A 166 2.00 -8.50 -3.12
CA LYS A 166 2.48 -8.47 -1.73
C LYS A 166 1.73 -7.49 -0.83
N VAL A 167 1.46 -6.25 -1.30
CA VAL A 167 0.74 -5.25 -0.50
C VAL A 167 -0.69 -5.72 -0.19
N ARG A 168 -1.44 -6.17 -1.21
CA ARG A 168 -2.80 -6.67 -1.03
C ARG A 168 -2.83 -7.85 -0.06
N LEU A 169 -1.89 -8.78 -0.20
CA LEU A 169 -1.81 -9.98 0.64
C LEU A 169 -1.52 -9.65 2.10
N LEU A 170 -0.59 -8.71 2.36
CA LEU A 170 -0.30 -8.26 3.72
C LEU A 170 -1.53 -7.59 4.35
N LEU A 171 -2.18 -6.66 3.64
CA LEU A 171 -3.35 -5.95 4.16
C LEU A 171 -4.56 -6.87 4.38
N ALA A 172 -4.80 -7.81 3.48
CA ALA A 172 -5.90 -8.77 3.60
C ALA A 172 -5.72 -9.75 4.77
N ASN A 173 -4.48 -10.07 5.13
CA ASN A 173 -4.15 -11.00 6.21
C ASN A 173 -3.80 -10.31 7.53
N ALA A 174 -3.95 -8.98 7.61
CA ALA A 174 -3.76 -8.25 8.86
C ALA A 174 -4.77 -8.74 9.93
N PRO A 175 -4.33 -9.18 11.13
CA PRO A 175 -5.19 -9.74 12.18
C PRO A 175 -6.32 -8.78 12.56
N VAL A 176 -6.01 -7.48 12.59
CA VAL A 176 -6.95 -6.40 12.87
C VAL A 176 -8.11 -6.37 11.88
N CYS A 177 -7.88 -6.79 10.64
CA CYS A 177 -8.87 -6.83 9.57
C CYS A 177 -9.70 -8.13 9.53
N GLN A 178 -9.28 -9.16 10.27
CA GLN A 178 -10.00 -10.43 10.37
C GLN A 178 -11.01 -10.46 11.53
N GLN A 179 -10.88 -9.56 12.52
CA GLN A 179 -11.71 -9.51 13.73
C GLN A 179 -13.19 -9.11 13.52
N GLY A 180 -13.66 -8.97 12.28
CA GLY A 180 -15.04 -8.61 11.93
C GLY A 180 -15.87 -9.76 11.32
N ILE A 181 -15.30 -10.96 11.21
CA ILE A 181 -15.96 -12.15 10.66
C ILE A 181 -16.15 -13.14 11.81
N SER A 182 -17.14 -12.91 12.66
CA SER A 182 -17.59 -13.84 13.71
C SER A 182 -19.09 -13.73 13.89
#